data_AF-A0AA95F7Y4-F1
#
_entry.id   AF-A0AA95F7Y4-F1
#
_cell.length_a   1.000
_cell.length_b   1.000
_cell.length_c   1.000
_cell.angle_alpha   90.00
_cell.angle_beta   90.00
_cell.angle_gamma   90.00
#
_symmetry.space_group_name_H-M   'P 1'
#
loop_
_entity.id
_entity.type
_entity.pdbx_description
1 polymer ?
#
loop_
_entity_poly.entity_id
_entity_poly.type
_entity_poly.pdbx_seq_one_letter_code
_entity_poly.pdbx_strand_id
1 'polypeptide(L)'
;MDTSSATTQPTLGPIDPDWTITALVEWLSDDVRAHDPALQHPLTRIEAAVTGSYWAGTPSTIALIRSLVDAVRADPALRDTRIRDLDRQEARELPRLTERIPQLA
;
A
#
# COMPACT_ATOMS: atom_id res chain seq x y z
N MET A 1 35.65 11.43 -0.55
CA MET A 1 34.74 12.46 0.01
C MET A 1 33.53 12.42 -0.90
N ASP A 2 32.72 11.41 -0.68
CA ASP A 2 31.76 10.91 -1.66
C ASP A 2 30.45 11.64 -1.42
N THR A 3 30.16 12.56 -2.33
CA THR A 3 28.95 13.38 -2.35
C THR A 3 27.74 12.47 -2.41
N SER A 4 27.00 12.42 -1.30
CA SER A 4 25.76 11.67 -1.15
C SER A 4 24.78 12.06 -2.25
N SER A 5 24.39 11.06 -3.05
CA SER A 5 23.30 11.15 -3.99
C SER A 5 22.07 11.71 -3.29
N ALA A 6 21.59 12.86 -3.76
CA ALA A 6 20.29 13.39 -3.37
C ALA A 6 19.21 12.44 -3.88
N THR A 7 18.92 11.39 -3.10
CA THR A 7 17.72 10.58 -3.28
C THR A 7 16.54 11.48 -2.92
N THR A 8 15.83 11.95 -3.93
CA THR A 8 14.48 12.48 -3.82
C THR A 8 13.70 11.62 -2.85
N GLN A 9 13.46 12.14 -1.65
CA GLN A 9 12.78 11.42 -0.57
C GLN A 9 11.44 10.94 -1.11
N PRO A 10 11.19 9.62 -1.15
CA PRO A 10 10.09 9.07 -1.90
C PRO A 10 8.78 9.46 -1.23
N THR A 11 7.78 9.70 -2.06
CA THR A 11 6.37 9.91 -1.74
C THR A 11 5.74 8.78 -0.89
N LEU A 12 6.52 7.80 -0.45
CA LEU A 12 6.16 6.59 0.32
C LEU A 12 6.62 6.62 1.79
N GLY A 13 7.33 7.66 2.23
CA GLY A 13 7.76 7.80 3.63
C GLY A 13 8.79 6.74 4.06
N PRO A 14 8.63 6.05 5.21
CA PRO A 14 9.56 5.03 5.70
C PRO A 14 9.44 3.67 4.97
N ILE A 15 8.54 3.56 4.00
CA ILE A 15 8.32 2.34 3.23
C ILE A 15 9.32 2.29 2.08
N ASP A 16 10.09 1.21 2.02
CA ASP A 16 11.09 0.99 0.97
C ASP A 16 10.42 0.42 -0.29
N PRO A 17 10.58 1.05 -1.47
CA PRO A 17 9.97 0.60 -2.72
C PRO A 17 10.46 -0.77 -3.22
N ASP A 18 11.61 -1.25 -2.73
CA ASP A 18 12.15 -2.57 -3.05
C ASP A 18 11.56 -3.70 -2.18
N TRP A 19 10.80 -3.36 -1.14
CA TRP A 19 10.10 -4.36 -0.33
C TRP A 19 9.00 -5.04 -1.12
N THR A 20 8.80 -6.32 -0.80
CA THR A 20 7.64 -7.08 -1.26
C THR A 20 6.43 -6.79 -0.37
N ILE A 21 5.22 -7.10 -0.86
CA ILE A 21 4.00 -6.90 -0.07
C ILE A 21 4.03 -7.76 1.21
N THR A 22 4.58 -8.97 1.17
CA THR A 22 4.75 -9.78 2.39
C THR A 22 5.71 -9.13 3.39
N ALA A 23 6.85 -8.60 2.94
CA ALA A 23 7.79 -7.90 3.83
C ALA A 23 7.14 -6.65 4.46
N LEU A 24 6.33 -5.92 3.68
CA LEU A 24 5.56 -4.80 4.18
C LEU A 24 4.54 -5.24 5.25
N VAL A 25 3.76 -6.28 5.00
CA VAL A 25 2.77 -6.80 5.97
C VAL A 25 3.43 -7.27 7.26
N GLU A 26 4.57 -7.96 7.17
CA GLU A 26 5.35 -8.39 8.33
C GLU A 26 5.84 -7.17 9.13
N TRP A 27 6.38 -6.16 8.44
CA TRP A 27 6.82 -4.92 9.07
C TRP A 27 5.67 -4.13 9.73
N LEU A 28 4.47 -4.18 9.16
CA LEU A 28 3.25 -3.54 9.70
C LEU A 28 2.58 -4.33 10.84
N SER A 29 3.02 -5.56 11.09
CA SER A 29 2.46 -6.39 12.16
C SER A 29 2.91 -5.93 13.56
N ASP A 30 3.85 -5.00 13.64
CA ASP A 30 4.24 -4.30 14.87
C ASP A 30 3.14 -3.30 15.29
N ASP A 31 2.57 -3.51 16.48
CA ASP A 31 1.46 -2.75 17.05
C ASP A 31 1.74 -1.23 17.09
N VAL A 32 3.01 -0.84 17.32
CA VAL A 32 3.41 0.58 17.37
C VAL A 32 3.21 1.26 16.01
N ARG A 33 3.46 0.54 14.90
CA ARG A 33 3.36 1.08 13.54
C ARG A 33 1.93 1.07 13.02
N ALA A 34 1.09 0.17 13.51
CA ALA A 34 -0.32 0.11 13.14
C ALA A 34 -1.11 1.38 13.49
N HIS A 35 -0.58 2.22 14.39
CA HIS A 35 -1.18 3.49 14.81
C HIS A 35 -0.48 4.73 14.26
N ASP A 36 0.57 4.58 13.46
CA ASP A 36 1.33 5.72 12.93
C ASP A 36 0.53 6.43 11.81
N PRO A 37 0.13 7.71 12.01
CA PRO A 37 -0.59 8.48 11.00
C PRO A 37 0.29 8.81 9.77
N ALA A 38 1.62 8.80 9.90
CA ALA A 38 2.52 9.03 8.78
C ALA A 38 2.44 7.91 7.73
N LEU A 39 2.00 6.71 8.13
CA LEU A 39 1.81 5.56 7.24
C LEU A 39 0.47 5.57 6.51
N GLN A 40 -0.50 6.38 6.95
CA GLN A 40 -1.84 6.37 6.38
C GLN A 40 -1.85 6.69 4.89
N HIS A 41 -1.18 7.78 4.48
CA HIS A 41 -1.13 8.19 3.08
C HIS A 41 -0.41 7.16 2.18
N PRO A 42 0.81 6.69 2.50
CA PRO A 42 1.48 5.72 1.64
C PRO A 42 0.76 4.36 1.62
N LEU A 43 0.19 3.90 2.74
CA LEU A 43 -0.61 2.67 2.75
C LEU A 43 -1.89 2.77 1.93
N THR A 44 -2.53 3.94 1.89
CA THR A 44 -3.74 4.16 1.06
C THR A 44 -3.42 3.98 -0.42
N ARG A 45 -2.25 4.48 -0.87
CA ARG A 45 -1.83 4.29 -2.27
C ARG A 45 -1.49 2.84 -2.60
N ILE A 46 -0.73 2.18 -1.73
CA ILE A 46 -0.37 0.77 -1.92
C ILE A 46 -1.62 -0.10 -1.93
N GLU A 47 -2.56 0.14 -1.01
CA GLU A 47 -3.81 -0.60 -0.94
C GLU A 47 -4.66 -0.39 -2.20
N ALA A 48 -4.80 0.84 -2.68
CA ALA A 48 -5.54 1.11 -3.91
C ALA A 48 -4.91 0.44 -5.13
N ALA A 49 -3.58 0.41 -5.22
CA ALA A 49 -2.89 -0.28 -6.32
C ALA A 49 -3.00 -1.82 -6.23
N VAL A 50 -3.12 -2.37 -5.02
CA VAL A 50 -3.29 -3.81 -4.80
C VAL A 50 -4.73 -4.26 -5.02
N THR A 51 -5.71 -3.51 -4.53
CA THR A 51 -7.13 -3.88 -4.58
C THR A 51 -7.86 -3.30 -5.80
N GLY A 52 -7.22 -2.38 -6.52
CA GLY A 52 -7.80 -1.63 -7.64
C GLY A 52 -8.98 -0.75 -7.22
N SER A 53 -9.16 -0.49 -5.92
CA SER A 53 -10.32 0.19 -5.35
C SER A 53 -9.88 1.30 -4.41
N TYR A 54 -10.61 2.42 -4.41
CA TYR A 54 -10.41 3.49 -3.43
C TYR A 54 -11.45 3.42 -2.31
N TRP A 55 -11.04 3.84 -1.12
CA TRP A 55 -11.95 3.98 0.02
C TRP A 55 -12.85 5.20 -0.15
N ALA A 56 -14.14 5.05 0.19
CA ALA A 56 -15.12 6.14 0.13
C ALA A 56 -14.92 7.23 1.21
N GLY A 57 -14.08 6.98 2.20
CA GLY A 57 -13.71 7.94 3.25
C GLY A 57 -12.28 7.69 3.71
N THR A 58 -11.83 8.43 4.73
CA THR A 58 -10.47 8.32 5.25
C THR A 58 -10.30 7.01 6.06
N PRO A 59 -9.62 5.97 5.54
CA PRO A 59 -9.48 4.72 6.26
C PRO A 59 -8.45 4.85 7.39
N SER A 60 -8.59 4.06 8.46
CA SER A 60 -7.56 3.96 9.48
C SER A 60 -6.38 3.10 9.00
N THR A 61 -5.19 3.33 9.55
CA THR A 61 -4.00 2.51 9.28
C THR A 61 -4.27 1.02 9.49
N ILE A 62 -5.01 0.64 10.54
CA ILE A 62 -5.44 -0.75 10.78
C ILE A 62 -6.36 -1.29 9.69
N ALA A 63 -7.32 -0.49 9.20
CA ALA A 63 -8.22 -0.91 8.13
C ALA A 63 -7.44 -1.18 6.83
N LEU A 64 -6.45 -0.33 6.53
CA LEU A 64 -5.55 -0.51 5.38
C LEU A 64 -4.71 -1.79 5.51
N ILE A 65 -4.10 -2.03 6.68
CA ILE A 65 -3.31 -3.23 6.95
C ILE A 65 -4.17 -4.50 6.76
N ARG A 66 -5.39 -4.52 7.31
CA ARG A 66 -6.32 -5.65 7.15
C ARG A 66 -6.69 -5.89 5.69
N SER A 67 -7.01 -4.83 4.94
CA SER A 67 -7.31 -4.94 3.51
C SER A 67 -6.15 -5.54 2.73
N LEU A 68 -4.91 -5.10 3.00
CA LEU A 68 -3.70 -5.65 2.38
C LEU A 68 -3.50 -7.13 2.71
N VAL A 69 -3.66 -7.52 3.98
CA VAL A 69 -3.57 -8.92 4.40
C VAL A 69 -4.62 -9.78 3.69
N ASP A 70 -5.85 -9.30 3.60
CA ASP A 70 -6.94 -10.00 2.92
C ASP A 70 -6.67 -10.12 1.41
N ALA A 71 -6.17 -9.07 0.76
CA ALA A 71 -5.80 -9.09 -0.65
C ALA A 71 -4.67 -10.10 -0.94
N VAL A 72 -3.62 -10.11 -0.12
CA VAL A 72 -2.50 -11.08 -0.21
C VAL A 72 -2.95 -12.52 0.05
N ARG A 73 -3.99 -12.70 0.88
CA ARG A 73 -4.59 -14.00 1.14
C ARG A 73 -5.44 -14.47 -0.03
N ALA A 74 -6.16 -13.55 -0.68
CA ALA A 74 -6.99 -13.83 -1.85
C ALA A 74 -6.16 -14.12 -3.11
N ASP A 75 -5.05 -13.39 -3.30
CA ASP A 75 -4.11 -13.59 -4.39
C ASP A 75 -2.66 -13.75 -3.86
N PRO A 76 -2.18 -15.00 -3.70
CA PRO A 76 -0.81 -15.26 -3.28
C PRO A 76 0.27 -14.74 -4.24
N ALA A 77 -0.05 -14.45 -5.50
CA ALA A 77 0.94 -13.91 -6.45
C ALA A 77 1.41 -12.50 -6.04
N LEU A 78 0.60 -11.77 -5.25
CA LEU A 78 0.95 -10.45 -4.73
C LEU A 78 2.08 -10.48 -3.70
N ARG A 79 2.36 -11.63 -3.08
CA ARG A 79 3.34 -11.76 -1.99
C ARG A 79 4.73 -11.33 -2.38
N ASP A 80 5.13 -11.67 -3.61
CA ASP A 80 6.46 -11.42 -4.16
C ASP A 80 6.52 -10.13 -5.00
N THR A 81 5.37 -9.47 -5.22
CA THR A 81 5.30 -8.19 -5.94
C THR A 81 6.01 -7.11 -5.13
N ARG A 82 6.89 -6.35 -5.78
CA ARG A 82 7.56 -5.21 -5.15
C ARG A 82 6.66 -3.98 -5.19
N ILE A 83 6.77 -3.14 -4.17
CA ILE A 83 5.97 -1.91 -4.06
C ILE A 83 6.16 -1.00 -5.29
N ARG A 84 7.39 -0.86 -5.80
CA ARG A 84 7.66 -0.10 -7.04
C ARG A 84 6.96 -0.62 -8.30
N ASP A 85 6.61 -1.91 -8.33
CA ASP A 85 5.96 -2.51 -9.49
C ASP A 85 4.45 -2.21 -9.50
N LEU A 86 3.87 -1.89 -8.33
CA LEU A 86 2.46 -1.50 -8.19
C LEU A 86 2.15 -0.15 -8.82
N ASP A 87 3.00 0.87 -8.61
CA ASP A 87 2.85 2.20 -9.24
C ASP A 87 2.81 2.10 -10.77
N ARG A 88 3.56 1.15 -11.33
CA ARG A 88 3.57 0.87 -12.77
C ARG A 88 2.27 0.23 -13.27
N GLN A 89 1.58 -0.50 -12.40
CA GLN A 89 0.33 -1.20 -12.70
C GLN A 89 -0.87 -0.25 -12.58
N GLU A 90 -0.92 0.58 -11.52
CA GLU A 90 -1.93 1.65 -11.36
C GLU A 90 -1.93 2.61 -12.58
N ALA A 91 -0.74 3.01 -13.04
CA ALA A 91 -0.60 3.87 -14.22
C ALA A 91 -1.11 3.23 -15.52
N ARG A 92 -1.24 1.90 -15.58
CA ARG A 92 -1.74 1.16 -16.76
C ARG A 92 -3.24 0.88 -16.71
N GLU A 93 -3.86 0.87 -15.53
CA GLU A 93 -5.27 0.47 -15.34
C GLU A 93 -6.27 1.64 -15.36
N LEU A 94 -5.81 2.90 -15.36
CA LEU A 94 -6.67 4.06 -15.59
C LEU A 94 -7.12 4.12 -17.08
N PRO A 95 -8.43 4.05 -17.43
CA PRO A 95 -9.60 4.47 -16.64
C PRO A 95 -10.68 3.37 -16.50
N ARG A 96 -10.75 2.70 -15.35
CA ARG A 96 -11.98 2.00 -14.90
C ARG A 96 -12.21 2.21 -13.40
N LEU A 97 -12.68 3.41 -13.06
CA LEU A 97 -13.15 3.77 -11.73
C LEU A 97 -14.33 2.86 -11.31
N THR A 98 -14.04 1.85 -10.50
CA THR A 98 -15.06 1.06 -9.79
C THR A 98 -14.98 1.45 -8.32
N GLU A 99 -15.82 2.40 -7.90
CA GLU A 99 -16.00 2.75 -6.49
C GLU A 99 -16.63 1.54 -5.76
N ARG A 100 -16.05 1.13 -4.62
CA ARG A 100 -16.65 0.09 -3.77
C ARG A 100 -17.90 0.64 -3.08
N ILE A 101 -19.07 0.25 -3.59
CA ILE A 101 -20.36 0.42 -2.91
C ILE A 101 -20.31 -0.36 -1.58
N PRO A 102 -20.55 0.26 -0.41
CA PRO A 102 -20.68 -0.48 0.83
C PRO A 102 -21.97 -1.30 0.81
N GLN A 103 -21.84 -2.61 1.00
CA GLN A 103 -22.97 -3.49 1.33
C GLN A 103 -23.42 -3.11 2.75
N LEU A 104 -24.51 -2.36 2.85
CA LEU A 104 -25.19 -2.10 4.12
C LEU A 104 -26.01 -3.35 4.49
N ALA A 105 -25.80 -3.82 5.72
CA ALA A 105 -26.59 -4.86 6.38
C ALA A 105 -28.02 -4.41 6.68
#